data_AF-A0A1S6JKR9-F1
#
_entry.id   AF-A0A1S6JKR9-F1
#
_cell.length_a   1.000
_cell.length_b   1.000
_cell.length_c   1.000
_cell.angle_alpha   90.00
_cell.angle_beta   90.00
_cell.angle_gamma   90.00
#
_symmetry.space_group_name_H-M   'P 1'
#
loop_
_entity.id
_entity.type
_entity.pdbx_description
1 polymer ?
#
loop_
_entity_poly.entity_id
_entity_poly.type
_entity_poly.pdbx_seq_one_letter_code
_entity_poly.pdbx_strand_id
1 'polypeptide(L)'
;MVIQCKRHAPTSAIASRELRDLLGARVHFGADLAVFVTTTRFSRPSEEFALRHGILAVHRDHLGVWNGGASLMSLADLNGAGQGDTRHRTR
;
A
#
# COMPACT_ATOMS: atom_id res chain seq x y z
N MET A 1 6.03 1.52 14.82
CA MET A 1 5.61 1.36 13.40
C MET A 1 5.46 -0.12 13.09
N VAL A 2 4.44 -0.50 12.31
CA VAL A 2 4.30 -1.85 11.74
C VAL A 2 4.35 -1.77 10.22
N ILE A 3 5.06 -2.71 9.59
CA ILE A 3 5.16 -2.80 8.13
C ILE A 3 4.82 -4.22 7.70
N GLN A 4 4.00 -4.35 6.66
CA GLN A 4 3.77 -5.62 5.98
C GLN A 4 4.20 -5.50 4.52
N CYS A 5 5.07 -6.41 4.09
CA CYS A 5 5.52 -6.53 2.70
C CYS A 5 4.92 -7.79 2.07
N LYS A 6 4.20 -7.63 0.96
CA LYS A 6 3.59 -8.76 0.24
C LYS A 6 3.94 -8.72 -1.24
N ARG A 7 4.41 -9.87 -1.74
CA ARG A 7 4.63 -10.11 -3.17
C ARG A 7 3.59 -11.11 -3.67
N HIS A 8 2.73 -10.65 -4.55
CA HIS A 8 1.77 -11.48 -5.30
C HIS A 8 2.06 -11.39 -6.80
N ALA A 9 1.37 -12.22 -7.59
CA ALA A 9 1.41 -12.11 -9.04
C ALA A 9 0.96 -10.70 -9.47
N PRO A 10 1.52 -10.11 -10.54
CA PRO A 10 1.15 -8.77 -11.00
C PRO A 10 -0.35 -8.61 -11.33
N THR A 11 -1.01 -9.71 -11.70
CA THR A 11 -2.44 -9.74 -12.01
C THR A 11 -3.33 -9.72 -10.76
N SER A 12 -2.81 -10.13 -9.60
CA SER A 12 -3.54 -10.14 -8.32
C SER A 12 -3.51 -8.77 -7.66
N ALA A 13 -4.66 -8.30 -7.16
CA ALA A 13 -4.73 -7.09 -6.34
C ALA A 13 -4.77 -7.45 -4.85
N ILE A 14 -4.20 -6.60 -4.00
CA ILE A 14 -4.33 -6.72 -2.55
C ILE A 14 -5.79 -6.53 -2.14
N ALA A 15 -6.30 -7.42 -1.30
CA ALA A 15 -7.66 -7.38 -0.79
C ALA A 15 -7.75 -6.65 0.56
N SER A 16 -8.91 -6.07 0.88
CA SER A 16 -9.10 -5.34 2.14
C SER A 16 -8.87 -6.19 3.40
N ARG A 17 -8.96 -7.53 3.30
CA ARG A 17 -8.64 -8.43 4.41
C ARG A 17 -7.21 -8.26 4.90
N GLU A 18 -6.25 -8.10 3.98
CA GLU A 18 -4.83 -8.01 4.32
C GLU A 18 -4.53 -6.69 5.04
N LEU A 19 -5.22 -5.62 4.65
CA LEU A 19 -5.14 -4.33 5.35
C LEU A 19 -5.80 -4.36 6.73
N ARG A 20 -6.88 -5.12 6.90
CA ARG A 20 -7.50 -5.31 8.23
C ARG A 20 -6.58 -6.06 9.17
N ASP A 21 -5.85 -7.07 8.67
CA ASP A 21 -4.85 -7.79 9.46
C ASP A 21 -3.72 -6.85 9.91
N LEU A 22 -3.21 -6.01 8.99
CA LEU A 22 -2.21 -4.99 9.33
C LEU A 22 -2.74 -3.95 10.33
N LEU A 23 -3.99 -3.50 10.17
CA LEU A 23 -4.63 -2.59 11.12
C LEU A 23 -4.72 -3.22 12.51
N GLY A 24 -5.11 -4.49 12.59
CA GLY A 24 -5.12 -5.25 13.84
C GLY A 24 -3.74 -5.30 14.50
N ALA A 25 -2.69 -5.56 13.71
CA ALA A 25 -1.31 -5.52 14.21
C ALA A 25 -0.91 -4.13 14.72
N ARG A 26 -1.29 -3.06 14.00
CA ARG A 26 -1.02 -1.68 14.43
C ARG A 26 -1.62 -1.40 15.81
N VAL A 27 -2.88 -1.79 16.02
CA VAL A 27 -3.56 -1.62 17.32
C VAL A 27 -2.91 -2.48 18.39
N HIS A 28 -2.66 -3.76 18.10
CA HIS A 28 -2.11 -4.72 19.06
C HIS A 28 -0.74 -4.28 19.60
N PHE A 29 0.13 -3.76 18.73
CA PHE A 29 1.46 -3.31 19.12
C PHE A 29 1.53 -1.82 19.51
N GLY A 30 0.41 -1.10 19.53
CA GLY A 30 0.40 0.33 19.86
C GLY A 30 1.24 1.19 18.90
N ALA A 31 1.28 0.83 17.61
CA ALA A 31 2.13 1.50 16.63
C ALA A 31 1.49 2.77 16.04
N ASP A 32 2.27 3.84 15.93
CA ASP A 32 1.79 5.11 15.38
C ASP A 32 1.46 5.02 13.88
N LEU A 33 2.28 4.27 13.13
CA LEU A 33 2.21 4.15 11.68
C LEU A 33 2.08 2.68 11.24
N ALA A 34 1.20 2.44 10.27
CA ALA A 34 1.09 1.20 9.51
C ALA A 34 1.43 1.44 8.04
N VAL A 35 2.33 0.63 7.48
CA VAL A 35 2.74 0.68 6.07
C VAL A 35 2.49 -0.66 5.42
N PHE A 36 1.78 -0.68 4.30
CA PHE A 36 1.59 -1.86 3.47
C PHE A 36 2.37 -1.68 2.17
N VAL A 37 3.35 -2.54 1.92
CA VAL A 37 4.19 -2.48 0.72
C VAL A 37 3.90 -3.68 -0.17
N THR A 38 3.70 -3.41 -1.46
CA THR A 38 3.54 -4.46 -2.46
C THR A 38 4.13 -4.08 -3.81
N THR A 39 4.56 -5.09 -4.57
CA THR A 39 4.99 -4.95 -5.96
C THR A 39 3.84 -5.06 -6.97
N THR A 40 2.60 -5.23 -6.48
CA THR A 40 1.38 -5.20 -7.30
C THR A 40 0.56 -3.94 -6.95
N ARG A 41 -0.77 -4.01 -7.12
CA ARG A 41 -1.74 -2.94 -6.84
C ARG A 41 -2.67 -3.30 -5.69
N PHE A 42 -3.32 -2.31 -5.13
CA PHE A 42 -4.45 -2.45 -4.25
C PHE A 42 -5.74 -2.55 -5.06
N SER A 43 -6.71 -3.33 -4.60
CA SER A 43 -8.08 -3.22 -5.10
C SER A 43 -8.67 -1.89 -4.66
N ARG A 44 -9.64 -1.35 -5.40
CA ARG A 44 -10.31 -0.10 -5.03
C ARG A 44 -10.87 -0.11 -3.59
N PRO A 45 -11.59 -1.16 -3.14
CA PRO A 45 -12.05 -1.23 -1.74
C PRO A 45 -10.92 -1.31 -0.72
N SER A 46 -9.75 -1.84 -1.09
CA SER A 46 -8.59 -1.88 -0.18
C SER A 46 -7.88 -0.52 -0.12
N GLU A 47 -7.75 0.19 -1.24
CA GLU A 47 -7.19 1.55 -1.25
C GLU A 47 -8.06 2.51 -0.42
N GLU A 48 -9.38 2.50 -0.63
CA GLU A 48 -10.34 3.28 0.17
C GLU A 48 -10.25 2.95 1.66
N PHE A 49 -10.05 1.66 2.00
CA PHE A 49 -9.83 1.22 3.38
C PHE A 49 -8.50 1.75 3.95
N ALA A 50 -7.41 1.70 3.17
CA ALA A 50 -6.10 2.19 3.60
C ALA A 50 -6.17 3.67 3.97
N LEU A 51 -6.77 4.49 3.08
CA LEU A 51 -6.95 5.92 3.29
C LEU A 51 -7.79 6.21 4.54
N ARG A 52 -8.93 5.55 4.69
CA ARG A 52 -9.84 5.74 5.83
C ARG A 52 -9.17 5.46 7.18
N HIS A 53 -8.24 4.51 7.22
CA HIS A 53 -7.61 4.06 8.46
C HIS A 53 -6.16 4.55 8.63
N GLY A 54 -5.70 5.47 7.78
CA GLY A 54 -4.35 6.03 7.84
C GLY A 54 -3.25 4.99 7.64
N ILE A 55 -3.50 3.98 6.79
CA ILE A 55 -2.48 3.02 6.36
C ILE A 55 -1.79 3.59 5.13
N LEU A 56 -0.46 3.66 5.16
CA LEU A 56 0.33 4.06 4.00
C LEU A 56 0.42 2.91 3.01
N ALA A 57 -0.26 3.04 1.87
CA ALA A 57 -0.32 2.01 0.82
C ALA A 57 0.73 2.29 -0.26
N VAL A 58 1.81 1.49 -0.26
CA VAL A 58 2.93 1.59 -1.19
C VAL A 58 2.79 0.48 -2.24
N HIS A 59 2.22 0.82 -3.40
CA HIS A 59 2.15 -0.07 -4.57
C HIS A 59 3.40 0.08 -5.45
N ARG A 60 3.45 -0.67 -6.56
CA ARG A 60 4.61 -0.73 -7.47
C ARG A 60 5.19 0.63 -7.86
N ASP A 61 4.36 1.60 -8.23
CA ASP A 61 4.84 2.90 -8.72
C ASP A 61 5.40 3.75 -7.58
N HIS A 62 4.73 3.77 -6.41
CA HIS A 62 5.28 4.36 -5.19
C HIS A 62 6.61 3.71 -4.79
N LEU A 63 6.71 2.38 -4.91
CA LEU A 63 7.93 1.64 -4.59
C LEU A 63 9.07 1.99 -5.55
N GLY A 64 8.78 2.23 -6.83
CA GLY A 64 9.75 2.71 -7.81
C GLY A 64 10.31 4.09 -7.44
N VAL A 65 9.43 5.02 -7.07
CA VAL A 65 9.82 6.37 -6.61
C VAL A 65 10.62 6.31 -5.31
N TRP A 66 10.22 5.47 -4.36
CA TRP A 66 10.96 5.23 -3.12
C TRP A 66 12.37 4.68 -3.39
N ASN A 67 12.47 3.66 -4.24
CA ASN A 67 13.76 3.08 -4.63
C ASN A 67 14.65 4.07 -5.38
N GLY A 68 14.06 5.09 -6.01
CA GLY A 68 14.78 6.23 -6.60
C GLY A 68 15.30 7.26 -5.61
N GLY A 69 15.11 7.05 -4.29
CA GLY A 69 15.62 7.92 -3.23
C GLY A 69 14.59 8.87 -2.62
N ALA A 70 13.32 8.82 -3.05
CA ALA A 70 12.26 9.60 -2.39
C ALA A 70 12.08 9.16 -0.93
N SER A 71 11.72 10.09 -0.05
CA SER A 71 11.44 9.76 1.34
C SER A 71 10.11 9.02 1.50
N LEU A 72 9.96 8.24 2.57
CA LEU A 72 8.66 7.63 2.89
C LEU A 72 7.56 8.69 3.12
N MET A 73 7.93 9.85 3.69
CA MET A 73 6.99 10.94 3.97
C MET A 73 6.46 11.56 2.68
N SER A 74 7.29 11.73 1.66
CA SER A 74 6.83 12.19 0.34
C SER A 74 5.88 11.21 -0.35
N LEU A 75 5.89 9.92 0.03
CA LEU A 75 4.89 8.96 -0.46
C LEU A 75 3.56 9.08 0.28
N ALA A 76 3.56 9.60 1.51
CA ALA A 76 2.32 9.82 2.26
C ALA A 76 1.43 10.85 1.56
N ASP A 77 2.03 11.87 0.95
CA ASP A 77 1.33 12.88 0.15
C ASP A 77 0.70 12.29 -1.14
N LEU A 78 1.19 11.14 -1.59
CA LEU A 78 0.72 10.42 -2.77
C LEU A 78 -0.23 9.26 -2.44
N ASN A 79 -0.50 9.02 -1.15
CA ASN A 79 -1.26 7.85 -0.72
C ASN A 79 -2.67 7.85 -1.36
N GLY A 80 -3.04 6.73 -1.98
CA GLY A 80 -4.33 6.60 -2.69
C GLY A 80 -4.35 7.14 -4.13
N ALA A 81 -3.20 7.55 -4.67
CA ALA A 81 -3.06 7.94 -6.07
C ALA A 81 -2.11 6.99 -6.81
N GLY A 82 -2.03 7.13 -8.13
CA GLY A 82 -0.87 6.64 -8.89
C GLY A 82 -0.85 5.16 -9.29
N GLN A 83 -1.81 4.30 -8.88
CA GLN A 83 -1.77 2.85 -9.19
C GLN A 83 -2.04 2.46 -10.66
N GLY A 84 -2.16 3.44 -11.55
CA GLY A 84 -2.39 3.26 -12.98
C GLY A 84 -3.81 2.80 -13.38
N ASP A 85 -4.22 3.21 -14.58
CA ASP A 85 -5.47 2.78 -15.21
C ASP A 85 -5.40 1.31 -15.64
N THR A 86 -6.54 0.61 -15.81
CA THR A 86 -6.62 -0.82 -16.21
C THR A 86 -5.74 -1.19 -17.39
N ARG A 87 -5.44 -0.24 -18.27
CA ARG A 87 -4.75 -0.41 -19.55
C ARG A 87 -3.23 -0.52 -19.43
N HIS A 88 -2.61 -0.06 -18.34
CA HIS A 88 -1.16 -0.16 -18.14
C HIS A 88 -0.72 -1.50 -17.52
N ARG A 89 -1.65 -2.45 -17.32
CA ARG A 89 -1.53 -3.62 -16.42
C ARG A 89 -0.99 -4.91 -17.08
N THR A 90 -0.52 -4.84 -18.33
CA THR A 90 -0.09 -6.02 -19.12
C THR A 90 1.37 -5.99 -19.58
N ARG A 91 2.20 -5.08 -19.05
CA ARG A 91 3.63 -5.01 -19.35
C ARG A 91 4.51 -5.41 -18.15
#